data_AF-A0A1H4ISJ8-F1
#
_entry.id   AF-A0A1H4ISJ8-F1
#
_cell.length_a   1.000
_cell.length_b   1.000
_cell.length_c   1.000
_cell.angle_alpha   90.00
_cell.angle_beta   90.00
_cell.angle_gamma   90.00
#
_symmetry.space_group_name_H-M   'P 1'
#
loop_
_entity.id
_entity.type
_entity.pdbx_description
1 polymer ?
#
loop_
_entity_poly.entity_id
_entity_poly.type
_entity_poly.pdbx_seq_one_letter_code
_entity_poly.pdbx_strand_id
1 'polypeptide(L)'
;MAHPARSFVAGVLVANSAPHLATAASGRRHLTPLGGRDSGPRVNAVWGLLNLGVGLALLLRRRGAPARWNADLPRFEAGFLVFAVWMALAERIKPVNWMPDEKR
;
A
#
# COMPACT_ATOMS: atom_id res chain seq x y z
N MET A 1 8.53 -21.91 9.26
CA MET A 1 7.22 -21.33 9.63
C MET A 1 7.03 -20.02 8.87
N ALA A 2 5.93 -19.83 8.14
CA ALA A 2 5.63 -18.49 7.65
C ALA A 2 5.26 -17.63 8.86
N HIS A 3 5.92 -16.48 8.99
CA HIS A 3 5.63 -15.59 10.09
C HIS A 3 4.26 -14.97 9.84
N PRO A 4 3.29 -15.07 10.77
CA PRO A 4 1.98 -14.44 10.65
C PRO A 4 2.09 -12.93 10.36
N ALA A 5 3.15 -12.30 10.86
CA ALA A 5 3.51 -10.92 10.56
C ALA A 5 3.80 -10.66 9.07
N ARG A 6 4.38 -11.62 8.33
CA ARG A 6 4.72 -11.43 6.91
C ARG A 6 3.48 -11.28 6.04
N SER A 7 2.47 -12.15 6.22
CA SER A 7 1.22 -12.06 5.45
C SER A 7 0.46 -10.78 5.77
N PHE A 8 0.43 -10.39 7.05
CA PHE A 8 -0.13 -9.11 7.47
C PHE A 8 0.59 -7.90 6.82
N VAL A 9 1.93 -7.85 6.90
CA VAL A 9 2.73 -6.79 6.27
C VAL A 9 2.55 -6.78 4.75
N ALA A 10 2.46 -7.94 4.11
CA ALA A 10 2.14 -8.01 2.68
C ALA A 10 0.78 -7.38 2.37
N GLY A 11 -0.24 -7.63 3.19
CA GLY A 11 -1.55 -6.99 3.08
C GLY A 11 -1.48 -5.46 3.18
N VAL A 12 -0.75 -4.96 4.19
CA VAL A 12 -0.52 -3.51 4.38
C VAL A 12 0.14 -2.88 3.16
N LEU A 13 1.22 -3.49 2.66
CA LEU A 13 1.96 -2.96 1.50
C LEU A 13 1.11 -2.99 0.24
N VAL A 14 0.38 -4.08 -0.03
CA VAL A 14 -0.51 -4.16 -1.18
C VAL A 14 -1.62 -3.11 -1.08
N ALA A 15 -2.25 -2.94 0.07
CA ALA A 15 -3.26 -1.89 0.27
C ALA A 15 -2.69 -0.48 0.06
N ASN A 16 -1.46 -0.23 0.54
CA ASN A 16 -0.77 1.05 0.35
C ASN A 16 -0.45 1.35 -1.11
N SER A 17 -0.21 0.33 -1.94
CA SER A 17 0.08 0.55 -3.37
C SER A 17 -1.06 1.23 -4.13
N ALA A 18 -2.31 0.91 -3.81
CA ALA A 18 -3.49 1.32 -4.57
C ALA A 18 -3.69 2.84 -4.62
N PRO A 19 -3.75 3.59 -3.49
CA PRO A 19 -3.96 5.03 -3.55
C PRO A 19 -2.78 5.75 -4.21
N HIS A 20 -1.53 5.29 -4.06
CA HIS A 20 -0.37 5.91 -4.73
C HIS A 20 -0.39 5.70 -6.25
N LEU A 21 -0.74 4.51 -6.73
CA LEU A 21 -0.89 4.24 -8.16
C LEU A 21 -2.06 5.04 -8.75
N ALA A 22 -3.18 5.15 -8.02
CA ALA A 22 -4.32 5.98 -8.43
C ALA A 22 -3.96 7.47 -8.49
N THR A 23 -3.23 8.00 -7.49
CA THR A 23 -2.69 9.37 -7.51
C THR A 23 -1.78 9.59 -8.72
N ALA A 24 -0.88 8.65 -9.00
CA ALA A 24 0.03 8.75 -10.13
C ALA A 24 -0.72 8.77 -11.47
N ALA A 25 -1.69 7.87 -11.64
CA ALA A 25 -2.52 7.79 -12.84
C ALA A 25 -3.40 9.04 -13.04
N SER A 26 -3.84 9.68 -11.95
CA SER A 26 -4.64 10.90 -11.99
C SER A 26 -3.81 12.19 -12.05
N GLY A 27 -2.48 12.11 -12.11
CA GLY A 27 -1.61 13.29 -12.18
C GLY A 27 -1.58 14.12 -10.89
N ARG A 28 -1.97 13.54 -9.76
CA ARG A 28 -2.09 14.21 -8.46
C ARG A 28 -0.80 14.16 -7.63
N ARG A 29 -0.82 14.82 -6.48
CA ARG A 29 0.20 14.72 -5.44
C ARG A 29 -0.34 13.92 -4.26
N HIS A 30 0.53 13.16 -3.61
CA HIS A 30 0.20 12.40 -2.42
C HIS A 30 1.46 12.19 -1.60
N LEU A 31 1.37 12.40 -0.29
CA LEU A 31 2.48 12.24 0.66
C LEU A 31 3.17 10.88 0.52
N THR A 32 4.47 10.88 0.24
CA THR A 32 5.32 9.67 0.30
C THR A 32 6.53 9.90 1.19
N PRO A 33 7.17 8.84 1.71
CA PRO A 33 8.45 8.97 2.40
C PRO A 33 9.60 9.47 1.50
N LEU A 34 9.50 9.28 0.18
CA LEU A 34 10.59 9.60 -0.76
C LEU A 34 10.68 11.10 -1.10
N GLY A 35 9.54 11.79 -1.13
CA GLY A 35 9.44 13.20 -1.54
C GLY A 35 8.57 14.05 -0.61
N GLY A 36 8.15 13.51 0.53
CA GLY A 36 7.24 14.19 1.45
C GLY A 36 5.93 14.57 0.77
N ARG A 37 5.39 15.74 1.12
CA ARG A 37 4.14 16.27 0.55
C ARG A 37 4.26 16.62 -0.94
N ASP A 38 5.42 17.06 -1.39
CA ASP A 38 5.61 17.47 -2.80
C ASP A 38 5.84 16.32 -3.78
N SER A 39 5.63 15.09 -3.31
CA SER A 39 5.68 13.89 -4.14
C SER A 39 4.67 13.99 -5.28
N GLY A 40 5.16 14.25 -6.48
CA GLY A 40 4.38 14.28 -7.71
C GLY A 40 4.02 12.89 -8.25
N PRO A 41 3.41 12.83 -9.45
CA PRO A 41 2.91 11.57 -10.03
C PRO A 41 3.97 10.48 -10.17
N ARG A 42 5.19 10.83 -10.61
CA ARG A 42 6.29 9.88 -10.79
C ARG A 42 6.76 9.26 -9.48
N VAL A 43 6.90 10.07 -8.43
CA VAL A 43 7.32 9.61 -7.10
C VAL A 43 6.25 8.66 -6.52
N ASN A 44 4.97 9.00 -6.71
CA ASN A 44 3.85 8.15 -6.32
C ASN A 44 3.81 6.83 -7.09
N ALA A 45 4.08 6.84 -8.40
CA ALA A 45 4.15 5.62 -9.19
C ALA A 45 5.27 4.69 -8.67
N VAL A 46 6.48 5.22 -8.47
CA VAL A 46 7.61 4.45 -7.94
C VAL A 46 7.29 3.89 -6.56
N TRP A 47 6.76 4.72 -5.67
CA TRP A 47 6.42 4.29 -4.32
C TRP A 47 5.29 3.24 -4.30
N GLY A 48 4.26 3.40 -5.12
CA GLY A 48 3.18 2.41 -5.28
C GLY A 48 3.71 1.08 -5.81
N LEU A 49 4.57 1.11 -6.83
CA LEU A 49 5.20 -0.10 -7.39
C LEU A 49 6.13 -0.79 -6.39
N LEU A 50 6.89 -0.04 -5.59
CA LEU A 50 7.72 -0.61 -4.52
C LEU A 50 6.87 -1.35 -3.49
N ASN A 51 5.78 -0.74 -3.02
CA ASN A 51 4.85 -1.36 -2.09
C ASN A 51 4.26 -2.66 -2.66
N LEU A 52 3.76 -2.61 -3.90
CA LEU A 52 3.20 -3.79 -4.57
C LEU A 52 4.25 -4.89 -4.76
N GLY A 53 5.43 -4.55 -5.28
CA GLY A 53 6.50 -5.49 -5.55
C GLY A 53 7.01 -6.18 -4.28
N VAL A 54 7.23 -5.43 -3.20
CA VAL A 54 7.65 -5.99 -1.91
C VAL A 54 6.53 -6.85 -1.30
N GLY A 55 5.28 -6.39 -1.34
CA GLY A 55 4.13 -7.17 -0.87
C GLY A 55 3.99 -8.51 -1.59
N LEU A 56 4.09 -8.51 -2.92
CA LEU A 56 4.06 -9.74 -3.72
C LEU A 56 5.27 -10.64 -3.45
N ALA A 57 6.47 -10.08 -3.31
CA ALA A 57 7.66 -10.86 -2.97
C ALA A 57 7.52 -11.57 -1.61
N LEU A 58 6.90 -10.94 -0.62
CA LEU A 58 6.62 -11.56 0.68
C LEU A 58 5.67 -12.76 0.55
N LEU A 59 4.69 -12.71 -0.35
CA LEU A 59 3.76 -13.80 -0.63
C LEU A 59 4.41 -14.92 -1.47
N LEU A 60 5.21 -14.57 -2.48
CA LEU A 60 5.80 -15.52 -3.43
C LEU A 60 6.95 -16.35 -2.84
N ARG A 61 7.62 -15.87 -1.78
CA ARG A 61 8.66 -16.63 -1.06
C ARG A 61 8.16 -17.91 -0.36
N ARG A 62 6.87 -18.22 -0.47
CA ARG A 62 6.24 -19.44 0.06
C ARG A 62 6.17 -20.63 -0.92
N ARG A 63 6.70 -20.52 -2.14
CA ARG A 63 6.72 -21.63 -3.12
C ARG A 63 7.44 -22.85 -2.54
N GLY A 64 6.68 -23.83 -2.06
CA GLY A 64 7.20 -25.07 -1.45
C GLY A 64 6.34 -25.68 -0.35
N ALA A 65 5.42 -24.91 0.26
CA ALA A 65 4.43 -25.46 1.19
C ALA A 65 3.11 -25.71 0.46
N PRO A 66 2.43 -26.86 0.64
CA PRO A 66 1.14 -27.10 0.01
C PRO A 66 0.17 -25.96 0.36
N ALA A 67 -0.59 -25.51 -0.65
CA ALA A 67 -1.63 -24.50 -0.56
C ALA A 67 -2.78 -25.02 0.32
N ARG A 68 -2.52 -25.19 1.61
CA ARG A 68 -3.57 -25.27 2.61
C ARG A 68 -4.28 -23.93 2.59
N TRP A 69 -5.60 -23.94 2.75
CA TRP A 69 -6.36 -22.79 3.23
C TRP A 69 -5.86 -22.44 4.64
N ASN A 70 -4.67 -21.87 4.68
CA ASN A 70 -3.91 -21.61 5.87
C ASN A 70 -4.25 -20.20 6.33
N ALA A 71 -4.11 -19.97 7.63
CA ALA A 71 -4.46 -18.72 8.30
C ALA A 71 -3.63 -17.49 7.84
N ASP A 72 -2.94 -17.60 6.71
CA ASP A 72 -2.23 -16.52 6.02
C ASP A 72 -3.19 -15.59 5.28
N LEU A 73 -4.24 -16.13 4.64
CA LEU A 73 -5.20 -15.31 3.91
C LEU A 73 -5.95 -14.35 4.85
N PRO A 74 -6.55 -14.80 5.97
CA PRO A 74 -7.15 -13.88 6.94
C PRO A 74 -6.17 -12.84 7.50
N ARG A 75 -4.87 -13.17 7.60
CA ARG A 75 -3.85 -12.23 8.08
C ARG A 75 -3.49 -11.18 7.03
N PHE A 76 -3.38 -11.59 5.77
CA PHE A 76 -3.23 -10.68 4.65
C PHE A 76 -4.42 -9.74 4.55
N GLU A 77 -5.65 -10.28 4.58
CA GLU A 77 -6.89 -9.49 4.56
C GLU A 77 -6.97 -8.52 5.75
N ALA A 78 -6.59 -8.96 6.95
CA ALA A 78 -6.53 -8.08 8.12
C ALA A 78 -5.55 -6.92 7.93
N GLY A 79 -4.34 -7.17 7.41
CA GLY A 79 -3.37 -6.11 7.13
C GLY A 79 -3.84 -5.15 6.04
N PHE A 80 -4.47 -5.68 5.00
CA PHE A 80 -5.07 -4.89 3.93
C PHE A 80 -6.18 -3.99 4.48
N LEU A 81 -7.11 -4.56 5.25
CA LEU A 81 -8.25 -3.86 5.81
C LEU A 81 -7.81 -2.76 6.80
N VAL A 82 -6.84 -3.06 7.67
CA VAL A 82 -6.29 -2.07 8.60
C VAL A 82 -5.74 -0.86 7.85
N PHE A 83 -4.96 -1.09 6.80
CA PHE A 83 -4.39 0.03 6.04
C PHE A 83 -5.45 0.78 5.24
N ALA A 84 -6.41 0.07 4.64
CA ALA A 84 -7.52 0.70 3.91
C ALA A 84 -8.38 1.59 4.83
N VAL A 85 -8.71 1.10 6.03
CA VAL A 85 -9.44 1.88 7.06
C VAL A 85 -8.62 3.08 7.50
N TRP A 86 -7.34 2.89 7.83
CA TRP A 86 -6.44 3.99 8.17
C TRP A 86 -6.42 5.05 7.08
N MET A 87 -6.27 4.66 5.82
CA MET A 87 -6.22 5.58 4.68
C MET A 87 -7.52 6.36 4.51
N ALA A 88 -8.67 5.66 4.61
CA ALA A 88 -9.98 6.29 4.52
C ALA A 88 -10.22 7.31 5.66
N LEU A 89 -9.75 7.01 6.87
CA LEU A 89 -9.82 7.93 8.01
C LEU A 89 -8.85 9.09 7.86
N ALA A 90 -7.62 8.83 7.42
CA ALA A 90 -6.60 9.86 7.21
C ALA A 90 -7.08 10.89 6.17
N GLU A 91 -7.59 10.43 5.02
CA GLU A 91 -8.12 11.31 3.98
C GLU A 91 -9.29 12.18 4.48
N ARG A 92 -10.16 11.63 5.34
CA ARG A 92 -11.28 12.38 5.96
C ARG A 92 -10.82 13.46 6.93
N ILE A 93 -9.77 13.19 7.73
CA ILE A 93 -9.30 14.13 8.76
C ILE A 93 -8.37 15.18 8.14
N LYS A 94 -7.46 14.74 7.28
CA LYS A 94 -6.44 15.56 6.64
C LYS A 94 -6.13 14.98 5.25
N PRO A 95 -6.64 15.60 4.18
CA PRO A 95 -6.42 15.10 2.82
C PRO A 95 -4.96 14.82 2.57
N VAL A 96 -4.66 13.59 2.21
CA VAL A 96 -3.31 13.11 1.89
C VAL A 96 -3.06 13.09 0.39
N ASN A 97 -4.10 13.34 -0.43
CA ASN A 97 -4.03 13.43 -1.89
C ASN A 97 -4.71 14.71 -2.43
N TRP A 98 -4.00 15.53 -3.20
CA TRP A 98 -4.48 16.83 -3.70
C TRP A 98 -4.01 17.12 -5.13
N MET A 99 -4.68 18.09 -5.79
CA MET A 99 -4.23 18.56 -7.10
C MET A 99 -3.01 19.48 -6.99
N PRO A 100 -2.13 19.55 -8.01
CA PRO A 100 -0.92 20.39 -7.95
C PRO A 100 -1.18 21.90 -7.74
N ASP A 101 -2.35 22.39 -8.16
CA ASP A 101 -2.81 23.78 -8.08
C ASP A 101 -3.63 24.08 -6.82
N GLU A 102 -4.10 23.03 -6.12
CA GLU A 102 -4.78 23.12 -4.84
C GLU A 102 -3.74 23.41 -3.74
N LYS A 103 -3.28 24.66 -3.65
CA LYS A 103 -2.47 25.14 -2.52
C LYS A 103 -3.37 25.23 -1.28
N ARG A 104 -2.92 24.62 -0.19
CA ARG A 104 -3.54 24.69 1.14
C ARG A 104 -2.61 25.39 2.11
#